data_AF-M4XP21-F1
#
_entry.id   AF-M4XP21-F1
#
_cell.length_a   1.000
_cell.length_b   1.000
_cell.length_c   1.000
_cell.angle_alpha   90.00
_cell.angle_beta   90.00
_cell.angle_gamma   90.00
#
_symmetry.space_group_name_H-M   'P 1'
#
loop_
_entity.id
_entity.type
_entity.pdbx_description
1 polymer ?
#
loop_
_entity_poly.entity_id
_entity_poly.type
_entity_poly.pdbx_seq_one_letter_code
_entity_poly.pdbx_strand_id
1 'polypeptide(L)'
;MKQFQLPLRFALCAALFTFMFNELQAQKIVRFSQYKIYKNDYGSTKIKIQPHTRSTNVGEDESKYQRSFNVYGVLICYTLDGKRKALRQDMTYKLKNNDYYEVTLAYSAKSDVSSVNVTYFNMVDDPKTSWPKKDDCF
;
A
#
# COMPACT_ATOMS: atom_id res chain seq x y z
N MET A 1 41.68 -57.69 -28.70
CA MET A 1 40.21 -57.85 -28.79
C MET A 1 39.56 -56.77 -27.94
N LYS A 2 38.50 -56.16 -28.49
CA LYS A 2 37.68 -55.08 -27.92
C LYS A 2 36.96 -55.51 -26.65
N GLN A 3 36.72 -54.61 -25.70
CA GLN A 3 35.40 -53.98 -25.54
C GLN A 3 35.37 -52.81 -24.55
N PHE A 4 34.71 -51.76 -25.03
CA PHE A 4 34.17 -50.58 -24.38
C PHE A 4 32.82 -50.96 -23.76
N GLN A 5 32.43 -50.43 -22.59
CA GLN A 5 31.11 -49.82 -22.31
C GLN A 5 30.87 -49.52 -20.82
N LEU A 6 30.48 -48.27 -20.56
CA LEU A 6 29.82 -47.80 -19.33
C LEU A 6 28.39 -48.39 -19.22
N PRO A 7 27.87 -48.55 -17.99
CA PRO A 7 26.48 -48.11 -17.77
C PRO A 7 26.31 -47.29 -16.48
N LEU A 8 26.01 -46.01 -16.68
CA LEU A 8 24.78 -45.35 -16.22
C LEU A 8 24.00 -46.06 -15.09
N ARG A 9 24.28 -45.75 -13.82
CA ARG A 9 23.28 -45.88 -12.74
C ARG A 9 23.35 -44.73 -11.74
N PHE A 10 22.48 -43.75 -11.96
CA PHE A 10 21.64 -43.09 -10.96
C PHE A 10 22.24 -42.82 -9.58
N ALA A 11 22.77 -41.62 -9.39
CA ALA A 11 22.71 -40.89 -8.12
C ALA A 11 22.57 -39.40 -8.47
N LEU A 12 21.40 -38.94 -8.91
CA LEU A 12 20.34 -38.47 -8.02
C LEU A 12 20.85 -37.70 -6.79
N CYS A 13 21.82 -36.79 -6.97
CA CYS A 13 21.98 -35.66 -6.06
C CYS A 13 20.87 -34.65 -6.39
N ALA A 14 19.67 -34.93 -5.91
CA ALA A 14 18.60 -33.96 -5.82
C ALA A 14 19.10 -32.83 -4.92
N ALA A 15 19.57 -31.74 -5.54
CA ALA A 15 19.82 -30.48 -4.85
C ALA A 15 18.48 -30.03 -4.27
N LEU A 16 18.28 -30.33 -2.98
CA LEU A 16 17.24 -29.77 -2.13
C LEU A 16 17.46 -28.26 -2.09
N PHE A 17 16.88 -27.57 -3.06
CA PHE A 17 16.69 -26.12 -3.02
C PHE A 17 15.60 -25.89 -1.96
N THR A 18 15.99 -25.90 -0.69
CA THR A 18 15.16 -25.41 0.40
C THR A 18 14.94 -23.93 0.13
N PHE A 19 13.85 -23.61 -0.56
CA PHE A 19 13.25 -22.29 -0.55
C PHE A 19 12.96 -21.99 0.93
N MET A 20 13.85 -21.23 1.56
CA MET A 20 13.53 -20.48 2.76
C MET A 20 12.39 -19.54 2.36
N PHE A 21 11.15 -20.01 2.53
CA PHE A 21 9.99 -19.15 2.57
C PHE A 21 10.23 -18.24 3.77
N ASN A 22 10.79 -17.07 3.51
CA ASN A 22 10.74 -15.98 4.47
C ASN A 22 9.26 -15.69 4.64
N GLU A 23 8.65 -16.22 5.70
CA GLU A 23 7.36 -15.72 6.15
C GLU A 23 7.55 -14.23 6.37
N LEU A 24 7.02 -13.43 5.44
CA LEU A 24 6.86 -12.00 5.62
C LEU A 24 5.94 -11.85 6.82
N GLN A 25 6.54 -11.74 8.02
CA GLN A 25 5.81 -11.49 9.24
C GLN A 25 4.93 -10.26 9.03
N ALA A 26 3.70 -10.33 9.54
CA ALA A 26 2.71 -9.29 9.32
C ALA A 26 3.26 -7.95 9.82
N GLN A 27 3.15 -6.91 8.98
CA GLN A 27 3.67 -5.58 9.31
C GLN A 27 2.53 -4.56 9.34
N LYS A 28 2.27 -3.98 10.52
CA LYS A 28 1.35 -2.84 10.65
C LYS A 28 2.06 -1.54 10.29
N ILE A 29 1.40 -0.68 9.52
CA ILE A 29 1.85 0.70 9.33
C ILE A 29 1.48 1.49 10.58
N VAL A 30 2.48 1.96 11.31
CA VAL A 30 2.30 2.76 12.55
C VAL A 30 2.43 4.26 12.29
N ARG A 31 3.08 4.64 11.19
CA ARG A 31 3.26 6.04 10.81
C ARG A 31 3.33 6.18 9.30
N PHE A 32 2.66 7.20 8.77
CA PHE A 32 2.79 7.63 7.38
C PHE A 32 3.81 8.77 7.26
N SER A 33 4.48 8.81 6.11
CA SER A 33 5.34 9.94 5.72
C SER A 33 4.47 11.14 5.33
N GLN A 34 5.05 12.34 5.36
CA GLN A 34 4.39 13.51 4.76
C GLN A 34 4.09 13.22 3.29
N TYR A 35 2.84 13.44 2.89
CA TYR A 35 2.42 13.23 1.52
C TYR A 35 3.07 14.23 0.56
N LYS A 36 3.21 13.84 -0.71
CA LYS A 36 3.75 14.68 -1.77
C LYS A 36 2.67 15.00 -2.79
N ILE A 37 2.49 16.28 -3.11
CA ILE A 37 1.65 16.73 -4.22
C ILE A 37 2.55 17.12 -5.38
N TYR A 38 2.22 16.67 -6.58
CA TYR A 38 2.98 16.98 -7.79
C TYR A 38 2.09 16.94 -9.03
N LYS A 39 2.54 17.54 -10.13
CA LYS A 39 1.90 17.39 -11.44
C LYS A 39 2.63 16.33 -12.25
N ASN A 40 1.89 15.47 -12.94
CA ASN A 40 2.49 14.55 -13.92
C ASN A 40 2.67 15.23 -15.29
N ASP A 41 3.24 14.51 -16.24
CA ASP A 41 3.54 15.01 -17.59
C ASP A 41 2.29 15.41 -18.39
N TYR A 42 1.12 14.91 -18.00
CA TYR A 42 -0.17 15.24 -18.60
C TYR A 42 -0.86 16.44 -17.92
N GLY A 43 -0.21 17.05 -16.92
CA GLY A 43 -0.72 18.19 -16.16
C GLY A 43 -1.67 17.84 -15.03
N SER A 44 -1.94 16.56 -14.79
CA SER A 44 -2.78 16.10 -13.68
C SER A 44 -2.08 16.31 -12.35
N THR A 45 -2.77 16.92 -11.39
CA THR A 45 -2.29 17.03 -10.01
C THR A 45 -2.55 15.73 -9.27
N LYS A 46 -1.49 15.13 -8.72
CA LYS A 46 -1.51 13.87 -7.99
C LYS A 46 -1.02 14.07 -6.56
N ILE A 47 -1.51 13.21 -5.68
CA ILE A 47 -1.01 13.08 -4.31
C ILE A 47 -0.46 11.66 -4.11
N LYS A 48 0.76 11.58 -3.56
CA LYS A 48 1.43 10.34 -3.20
C LYS A 48 1.56 10.24 -1.68
N ILE A 49 1.12 9.13 -1.13
CA ILE A 49 1.14 8.78 0.29
C ILE A 49 1.99 7.53 0.45
N GLN A 50 2.92 7.54 1.42
CA GLN A 50 3.82 6.43 1.66
C GLN A 50 3.86 6.11 3.16
N PRO A 51 3.96 4.84 3.55
CA PRO A 51 4.31 4.47 4.90
C PRO A 51 5.66 5.08 5.27
N HIS A 52 5.85 5.42 6.54
CA HIS A 52 7.15 5.80 7.10
C HIS A 52 7.73 4.67 7.94
N THR A 53 6.91 4.10 8.82
CA THR A 53 7.35 3.08 9.77
C THR A 53 6.34 1.95 9.82
N ARG A 54 6.85 0.73 9.85
CA ARG A 54 6.11 -0.52 9.99
C ARG A 54 6.56 -1.25 11.27
N SER A 55 5.64 -1.91 11.94
CA SER A 55 5.89 -2.71 13.15
C SER A 55 5.43 -4.14 12.94
N THR A 56 6.23 -5.10 13.42
CA THR A 56 5.91 -6.53 13.57
C THR A 56 5.55 -6.89 15.02
N ASN A 57 5.26 -5.89 15.86
CA ASN A 57 4.80 -6.10 17.22
C ASN A 57 3.48 -5.36 17.38
N VAL A 58 2.39 -6.02 16.97
CA VAL A 58 1.10 -5.35 16.73
C VAL A 58 -0.06 -5.97 17.52
N GLY A 59 0.28 -6.78 18.52
CA GLY A 59 -0.65 -7.45 19.44
C GLY A 59 -0.84 -8.93 19.12
N GLU A 60 -1.83 -9.56 19.76
CA GLU A 60 -2.06 -11.01 19.69
C GLU A 60 -2.50 -11.52 18.31
N ASP A 61 -3.16 -10.67 17.50
CA ASP A 61 -3.59 -11.02 16.14
C ASP A 61 -2.97 -10.09 15.10
N GLU A 62 -1.81 -10.47 14.60
CA GLU A 62 -1.12 -9.74 13.52
C GLU A 62 -1.68 -10.06 12.14
N SER A 63 -2.38 -11.20 12.00
CA SER A 63 -2.90 -11.69 10.72
C SER A 63 -3.91 -10.73 10.10
N LYS A 64 -4.62 -9.95 10.93
CA LYS A 64 -5.58 -8.92 10.49
C LYS A 64 -4.95 -7.85 9.59
N TYR A 65 -3.65 -7.57 9.72
CA TYR A 65 -2.94 -6.59 8.89
C TYR A 65 -2.38 -7.19 7.59
N GLN A 66 -2.45 -8.50 7.39
CA GLN A 66 -2.02 -9.15 6.13
C GLN A 66 -3.07 -9.10 5.02
N ARG A 67 -4.30 -8.67 5.34
CA ARG A 67 -5.40 -8.58 4.37
C ARG A 67 -5.02 -7.65 3.21
N SER A 68 -5.53 -7.96 2.02
CA SER A 68 -5.27 -7.16 0.81
C SER A 68 -6.24 -5.97 0.66
N PHE A 69 -7.21 -5.83 1.57
CA PHE A 69 -8.25 -4.80 1.58
C PHE A 69 -8.73 -4.54 3.02
N ASN A 70 -9.38 -3.41 3.24
CA ASN A 70 -10.02 -2.99 4.48
C ASN A 70 -9.09 -2.95 5.71
N VAL A 71 -7.83 -2.54 5.56
CA VAL A 71 -6.88 -2.32 6.67
C VAL A 71 -6.55 -0.85 6.84
N TYR A 72 -6.12 -0.16 5.77
CA TYR A 72 -5.69 1.24 5.82
C TYR A 72 -6.56 2.12 4.94
N GLY A 73 -7.23 3.09 5.57
CA GLY A 73 -8.06 4.08 4.88
C GLY A 73 -7.42 5.45 4.84
N VAL A 74 -7.85 6.26 3.88
CA VAL A 74 -7.51 7.69 3.80
C VAL A 74 -8.76 8.52 3.55
N LEU A 75 -8.84 9.68 4.19
CA LEU A 75 -9.71 10.79 3.84
C LEU A 75 -8.82 11.94 3.34
N ILE A 76 -9.09 12.45 2.14
CA ILE A 76 -8.40 13.58 1.54
C ILE A 76 -9.43 14.68 1.32
N CYS A 77 -9.32 15.76 2.09
CA CYS A 77 -10.08 16.99 1.90
C CYS A 77 -9.23 17.95 1.08
N TYR A 78 -9.79 18.58 0.05
CA TYR A 78 -9.07 19.55 -0.77
C TYR A 78 -10.03 20.53 -1.44
N THR A 79 -9.50 21.63 -1.94
CA THR A 79 -10.22 22.58 -2.80
C THR A 79 -9.76 22.37 -4.23
N LEU A 80 -10.72 22.24 -5.15
CA LEU A 80 -10.50 22.19 -6.59
C LEU A 80 -11.26 23.34 -7.24
N ASP A 81 -10.53 24.29 -7.83
CA ASP A 81 -11.10 25.45 -8.52
C ASP A 81 -12.13 26.18 -7.65
N GLY A 82 -11.76 26.45 -6.39
CA GLY A 82 -12.60 27.12 -5.38
C GLY A 82 -13.69 26.27 -4.73
N LYS A 83 -13.87 25.00 -5.15
CA LYS A 83 -14.88 24.09 -4.61
C LYS A 83 -14.26 23.04 -3.70
N ARG A 84 -14.74 22.91 -2.46
CA ARG A 84 -14.33 21.82 -1.55
C ARG A 84 -14.71 20.46 -2.13
N LYS A 85 -13.82 19.49 -1.96
CA LYS A 85 -13.91 18.11 -2.45
C LYS A 85 -13.39 17.17 -1.37
N ALA A 86 -13.90 15.94 -1.37
CA ALA A 86 -13.53 14.89 -0.42
C ALA A 86 -13.38 13.54 -1.13
N LEU A 87 -12.25 12.89 -0.91
CA LEU A 87 -12.01 11.50 -1.31
C LEU A 87 -11.83 10.66 -0.05
N ARG A 88 -12.60 9.57 0.06
CA ARG A 88 -12.37 8.56 1.09
C ARG A 88 -12.17 7.21 0.44
N GLN A 89 -11.00 6.61 0.61
CA GLN A 89 -10.63 5.40 -0.10
C GLN A 89 -9.86 4.41 0.79
N ASP A 90 -9.96 3.14 0.45
CA ASP A 90 -9.07 2.09 0.94
C ASP A 90 -7.75 2.14 0.17
N MET A 91 -6.63 2.22 0.90
CA MET A 91 -5.28 2.23 0.35
C MET A 91 -4.56 0.88 0.46
N THR A 92 -5.13 -0.10 1.18
CA THR A 92 -4.49 -1.34 1.61
C THR A 92 -3.80 -2.08 0.46
N TYR A 93 -4.54 -2.34 -0.62
CA TYR A 93 -4.01 -3.07 -1.76
C TYR A 93 -2.81 -2.35 -2.39
N LYS A 94 -2.90 -1.04 -2.58
CA LYS A 94 -1.83 -0.25 -3.21
C LYS A 94 -0.60 -0.17 -2.31
N LEU A 95 -0.78 0.04 -1.01
CA LEU A 95 0.31 0.05 -0.04
C LEU A 95 1.02 -1.31 0.06
N LYS A 96 0.28 -2.42 -0.09
CA LYS A 96 0.85 -3.77 -0.06
C LYS A 96 1.65 -4.11 -1.31
N ASN A 97 1.17 -3.70 -2.49
CA ASN A 97 1.80 -4.09 -3.76
C ASN A 97 2.83 -3.08 -4.28
N ASN A 98 2.67 -1.80 -3.95
CA ASN A 98 3.48 -0.72 -4.52
C ASN A 98 4.29 0.05 -3.46
N ASP A 99 4.11 -0.23 -2.16
CA ASP A 99 4.65 0.58 -1.04
C ASP A 99 4.21 2.05 -1.01
N TYR A 100 3.28 2.44 -1.88
CA TYR A 100 2.69 3.76 -1.90
C TYR A 100 1.25 3.71 -2.41
N TYR A 101 0.48 4.72 -2.03
CA TYR A 101 -0.82 5.01 -2.59
C TYR A 101 -0.74 6.34 -3.34
N GLU A 102 -1.27 6.36 -4.55
CA GLU A 102 -1.28 7.53 -5.41
C GLU A 102 -2.66 7.70 -6.03
N VAL A 103 -3.17 8.93 -6.00
CA VAL A 103 -4.47 9.27 -6.60
C VAL A 103 -4.40 10.64 -7.25
N THR A 104 -5.17 10.81 -8.32
CA THR A 104 -5.32 12.09 -9.03
C THR A 104 -6.34 12.96 -8.31
N LEU A 105 -5.95 14.19 -7.97
CA LEU A 105 -6.82 15.22 -7.40
C LEU A 105 -7.44 16.12 -8.48
N ALA A 106 -6.72 16.33 -9.59
CA ALA A 106 -7.21 17.08 -10.75
C ALA A 106 -6.60 16.53 -12.04
N TYR A 107 -7.36 16.51 -13.13
CA TYR A 107 -6.92 15.97 -14.42
C TYR A 107 -6.39 17.03 -15.40
N SER A 108 -6.49 18.32 -15.04
CA SER A 108 -6.13 19.44 -15.91
C SER A 108 -4.94 20.21 -15.36
N ALA A 109 -4.01 20.58 -16.26
CA ALA A 109 -2.89 21.46 -15.95
C ALA A 109 -3.35 22.82 -15.40
N LYS A 110 -4.54 23.27 -15.79
CA LYS A 110 -5.12 24.58 -15.42
C LYS A 110 -5.87 24.56 -14.10
N SER A 111 -6.24 23.38 -13.60
CA SER A 111 -6.97 23.28 -12.33
C SER A 111 -6.06 23.65 -11.16
N ASP A 112 -6.62 24.43 -10.24
CA ASP A 112 -5.98 24.79 -8.99
C ASP A 112 -6.42 23.83 -7.88
N VAL A 113 -5.43 23.18 -7.25
CA VAL A 113 -5.64 22.30 -6.10
C VAL A 113 -4.97 22.93 -4.89
N SER A 114 -5.76 23.26 -3.88
CA SER A 114 -5.30 23.92 -2.67
C SER A 114 -5.95 23.33 -1.42
N SER A 115 -5.51 23.79 -0.25
CA SER A 115 -6.08 23.41 1.06
C SER A 115 -6.16 21.90 1.28
N VAL A 116 -5.13 21.16 0.84
CA VAL A 116 -5.10 19.70 0.96
C VAL A 116 -4.86 19.31 2.41
N ASN A 117 -5.75 18.49 2.96
CA ASN A 117 -5.59 17.84 4.25
C ASN A 117 -5.83 16.34 4.11
N VAL A 118 -5.00 15.54 4.78
CA VAL A 118 -5.02 14.08 4.69
C VAL A 118 -5.15 13.48 6.07
N THR A 119 -6.20 12.70 6.27
CA THR A 119 -6.44 11.93 7.50
C THR A 119 -6.28 10.45 7.20
N TYR A 120 -5.37 9.79 7.90
CA TYR A 120 -5.16 8.35 7.84
C TYR A 120 -5.97 7.68 8.96
N PHE A 121 -6.51 6.49 8.70
CA PHE A 121 -7.21 5.72 9.73
C PHE A 121 -7.05 4.22 9.49
N ASN A 122 -7.14 3.44 10.58
CA ASN A 122 -6.97 2.00 10.55
C ASN A 122 -8.33 1.30 10.67
N MET A 123 -8.74 0.62 9.61
CA MET A 123 -10.06 -0.02 9.52
C MET A 123 -10.17 -1.34 10.31
N VAL A 124 -9.06 -1.86 10.85
CA VAL A 124 -9.06 -3.07 11.71
C VAL A 124 -8.83 -2.76 13.19
N ASP A 125 -8.33 -1.58 13.52
CA ASP A 125 -8.19 -1.13 14.91
C ASP A 125 -9.38 -0.29 15.36
N ASP A 126 -9.92 0.53 14.47
CA ASP A 126 -11.00 1.45 14.77
C ASP A 126 -12.36 0.86 14.33
N PRO A 127 -13.43 0.97 15.15
CA PRO A 127 -14.76 0.56 14.73
C PRO A 127 -15.25 1.43 13.57
N LYS A 128 -16.09 0.86 12.69
CA LYS A 128 -16.60 1.57 11.49
C LYS A 128 -17.28 2.91 11.80
N THR A 129 -17.85 3.06 13.00
CA THR A 129 -18.52 4.27 13.47
C THR A 129 -17.56 5.44 13.72
N SER A 130 -16.28 5.19 14.03
CA SER A 130 -15.26 6.23 14.25
C SER A 130 -14.48 6.57 13.00
N TRP A 131 -14.67 5.85 11.89
CA TRP A 131 -13.95 6.15 10.66
C TRP A 131 -14.36 7.53 10.11
N PRO A 132 -13.39 8.35 9.67
CA PRO A 132 -13.68 9.64 9.05
C PRO A 132 -14.66 9.48 7.88
N LYS A 133 -15.54 10.47 7.72
CA LYS A 133 -16.56 10.54 6.66
C LYS A 133 -16.20 11.66 5.69
N LYS A 134 -16.76 11.61 4.48
CA LYS A 134 -16.56 12.69 3.50
C LYS A 134 -17.14 14.03 4.00
N ASP A 135 -18.22 13.97 4.77
CA ASP A 135 -18.90 15.15 5.29
C ASP A 135 -18.01 15.92 6.29
N ASP A 136 -17.04 15.27 6.94
CA ASP A 136 -16.06 15.93 7.81
C ASP A 136 -15.16 16.94 7.06
N CYS A 137 -15.15 16.89 5.72
CA CYS A 137 -14.43 17.82 4.86
C CYS A 137 -15.23 19.08 4.50
N PHE A 138 -16.46 19.26 4.98
CA PHE A 138 -17.36 20.37 4.65
C PHE A 138 -17.87 21.10 5.89
#